data_AF-A0A7S3CRL8-F1
#
_entry.id   AF-A0A7S3CRL8-F1
#
_cell.length_a   1.000
_cell.length_b   1.000
_cell.length_c   1.000
_cell.angle_alpha   90.00
_cell.angle_beta   90.00
_cell.angle_gamma   90.00
#
_symmetry.space_group_name_H-M   'P 1'
#
loop_
_entity.id
_entity.type
_entity.pdbx_description
1 polymer ?
#
loop_
_entity_poly.entity_id
_entity_poly.type
_entity_poly.pdbx_seq_one_letter_code
_entity_poly.pdbx_strand_id
1 'polypeptide(L)'
;MINNKLASVLMSLAAQDSSLNFGANPASYYQYLAATPAPYCGVDVAPMENFDLERYTGTWFIQKPNKDVFWQNRNWACSEARYNAQPDGTVEVINSSQLDGDLKQTNLEERTYFPGSARCDPGLGQCYVSFPGLPAPEYSNYIVAYTDYDNYAIVYSCQERDLKKLVTVLSRDSLFDFRLHDEAIQKVTELVPGYDLDRLYAPYQGDKCTYANW
;
A
#
# COMPACT_ATOMS: atom_id res chain seq x y z
N MET A 1 1.15 -22.38 22.24
CA MET A 1 -0.22 -22.35 22.82
C MET A 1 -0.89 -21.06 22.38
N ILE A 2 -1.69 -21.11 21.33
CA ILE A 2 -2.46 -19.96 20.82
C ILE A 2 -3.74 -19.86 21.67
N ASN A 3 -4.06 -18.66 22.14
CA ASN A 3 -5.16 -18.40 23.07
C ASN A 3 -6.52 -18.90 22.54
N ASN A 4 -7.17 -19.79 23.31
CA ASN A 4 -8.45 -20.45 23.00
C ASN A 4 -9.62 -19.49 22.65
N LYS A 5 -9.51 -18.18 22.92
CA LYS A 5 -10.53 -17.18 22.57
C LYS A 5 -10.54 -16.77 21.09
N LEU A 6 -9.40 -16.82 20.39
CA LEU A 6 -9.37 -16.54 18.94
C LEU A 6 -9.94 -17.70 18.13
N ALA A 7 -9.69 -18.93 18.57
CA ALA A 7 -10.25 -20.13 17.95
C ALA A 7 -11.79 -20.17 17.99
N SER A 8 -12.41 -19.70 19.10
CA SER A 8 -13.87 -19.71 19.23
C SER A 8 -14.57 -18.68 18.35
N VAL A 9 -13.96 -17.52 18.10
CA VAL A 9 -14.53 -16.46 17.26
C VAL A 9 -14.43 -16.81 15.77
N LEU A 10 -13.36 -17.49 15.37
CA LEU A 10 -13.17 -17.94 13.98
C LEU A 10 -14.06 -19.14 13.64
N MET A 11 -14.29 -20.06 14.58
CA MET A 11 -15.24 -21.17 14.37
C MET A 11 -16.69 -20.69 14.17
N SER A 12 -17.11 -19.60 14.82
CA SER A 12 -18.49 -19.10 14.67
C SER A 12 -18.74 -18.39 13.33
N LEU A 13 -17.69 -17.91 12.67
CA LEU A 13 -17.76 -17.30 11.33
C LEU A 13 -17.78 -18.38 10.23
N ALA A 14 -17.03 -19.48 10.41
CA ALA A 14 -17.04 -20.61 9.47
C ALA A 14 -18.38 -21.39 9.45
N ALA A 15 -19.13 -21.37 10.55
CA ALA A 15 -20.46 -22.01 10.64
C ALA A 15 -21.57 -21.31 9.82
N GLN A 16 -21.29 -20.14 9.21
CA GLN A 16 -22.25 -19.40 8.39
C GLN A 16 -22.21 -19.76 6.89
N ASP A 17 -21.23 -20.56 6.46
CA ASP A 17 -21.20 -21.14 5.11
C ASP A 17 -21.73 -22.58 5.16
N SER A 18 -23.00 -22.75 4.79
CA SER A 18 -23.67 -24.05 4.78
C SER A 18 -23.11 -25.07 3.78
N SER A 19 -22.13 -24.70 2.95
CA SER A 19 -21.49 -25.61 1.99
C SER A 19 -20.27 -26.36 2.56
N LEU A 20 -19.75 -25.96 3.73
CA LEU A 20 -18.51 -26.48 4.29
C LEU A 20 -18.74 -27.30 5.56
N ASN A 21 -19.01 -28.60 5.41
CA ASN A 21 -19.19 -29.51 6.53
C ASN A 21 -17.85 -30.10 6.99
N PHE A 22 -17.04 -29.32 7.70
CA PHE A 22 -15.84 -29.83 8.36
C PHE A 22 -16.25 -30.51 9.67
N GLY A 23 -16.58 -31.80 9.58
CA GLY A 23 -16.77 -32.65 10.75
C GLY A 23 -15.62 -32.43 11.75
N ALA A 24 -15.94 -32.44 13.05
CA ALA A 24 -15.17 -31.91 14.20
C ALA A 24 -13.72 -32.43 14.40
N ASN A 25 -12.89 -32.39 13.37
CA ASN A 25 -11.48 -32.77 13.36
C ASN A 25 -10.64 -31.48 13.19
N PRO A 26 -9.87 -31.09 14.20
CA PRO A 26 -9.01 -29.90 14.14
C PRO A 26 -7.97 -29.98 13.01
N ALA A 27 -7.49 -31.18 12.66
CA ALA A 27 -6.42 -31.35 11.68
C ALA A 27 -6.83 -30.96 10.25
N SER A 28 -8.08 -31.24 9.85
CA SER A 28 -8.60 -30.85 8.53
C SER A 28 -8.81 -29.34 8.41
N TYR A 29 -9.11 -28.65 9.51
CA TYR A 29 -9.21 -27.19 9.54
C TYR A 29 -7.83 -26.52 9.39
N TYR A 30 -6.80 -27.03 10.06
CA TYR A 30 -5.44 -26.51 9.90
C TYR A 30 -4.84 -26.83 8.52
N GLN A 31 -5.17 -27.96 7.91
CA GLN A 31 -4.79 -28.27 6.53
C GLN A 31 -5.53 -27.37 5.52
N TYR A 32 -6.79 -27.01 5.78
CA TYR A 32 -7.50 -26.02 4.98
C TYR A 32 -6.86 -24.63 5.10
N LEU A 33 -6.55 -24.15 6.32
CA LEU A 33 -5.83 -22.88 6.52
C LEU A 33 -4.43 -22.85 5.91
N ALA A 34 -3.76 -24.00 5.81
CA ALA A 34 -2.46 -24.13 5.16
C ALA A 34 -2.56 -24.30 3.63
N ALA A 35 -3.74 -24.66 3.11
CA ALA A 35 -4.01 -24.84 1.68
C ALA A 35 -4.76 -23.65 1.06
N THR A 36 -5.40 -22.81 1.88
CA THR A 36 -5.89 -21.50 1.49
C THR A 36 -4.74 -20.50 1.58
N PRO A 37 -4.45 -19.72 0.53
CA PRO A 37 -3.61 -18.52 0.67
C PRO A 37 -4.13 -17.71 1.86
N ALA A 38 -3.23 -17.11 2.64
CA ALA A 38 -3.55 -16.24 3.79
C ALA A 38 -4.79 -15.39 3.49
N PRO A 39 -5.68 -15.12 4.47
CA PRO A 39 -6.99 -14.53 4.21
C PRO A 39 -6.79 -13.22 3.44
N TYR A 40 -7.02 -13.30 2.14
CA TYR A 40 -6.88 -12.21 1.20
C TYR A 40 -7.93 -11.18 1.60
N CYS A 41 -7.69 -9.88 1.36
CA CYS A 41 -8.58 -8.79 1.76
C CYS A 41 -9.99 -8.81 1.10
N GLY A 42 -10.49 -9.97 0.64
CA GLY A 42 -11.81 -10.19 0.07
C GLY A 42 -11.99 -9.62 -1.35
N VAL A 43 -11.01 -8.86 -1.84
CA VAL A 43 -10.92 -8.38 -3.22
C VAL A 43 -9.50 -8.64 -3.70
N ASP A 44 -9.38 -9.42 -4.77
CA ASP A 44 -8.12 -9.60 -5.50
C ASP A 44 -7.92 -8.37 -6.38
N VAL A 45 -7.33 -7.32 -5.81
CA VAL A 45 -6.84 -6.20 -6.63
C VAL A 45 -5.68 -6.74 -7.44
N ALA A 46 -5.92 -6.99 -8.72
CA ALA A 46 -4.91 -7.53 -9.61
C ALA A 46 -3.77 -6.51 -9.81
N PRO A 47 -2.50 -6.98 -9.85
CA PRO A 47 -1.41 -6.14 -10.31
C PRO A 47 -1.62 -5.74 -11.76
N MET A 48 -1.18 -4.53 -12.12
CA MET A 48 -1.19 -4.06 -13.50
C MET A 48 -0.37 -5.01 -14.38
N GLU A 49 -0.98 -5.52 -15.46
CA GLU A 49 -0.29 -6.29 -16.48
C GLU A 49 0.50 -5.40 -17.44
N ASN A 50 1.51 -5.98 -18.10
CA ASN A 50 2.44 -5.27 -18.98
C ASN A 50 3.09 -4.06 -18.30
N PHE A 51 3.34 -4.19 -16.99
CA PHE A 51 3.90 -3.13 -16.19
C PHE A 51 5.36 -2.87 -16.57
N ASP A 52 5.61 -1.65 -17.02
CA ASP A 52 6.95 -1.14 -17.31
C ASP A 52 7.57 -0.51 -16.06
N LEU A 53 8.43 -1.28 -15.38
CA LEU A 53 9.14 -0.84 -14.18
C LEU A 53 10.06 0.36 -14.47
N GLU A 54 10.70 0.41 -15.64
CA GLU A 54 11.61 1.48 -16.01
C GLU A 54 10.85 2.81 -16.10
N ARG A 55 9.71 2.82 -16.78
CA ARG A 55 8.83 3.99 -16.84
C ARG A 55 8.22 4.39 -15.50
N TYR A 56 8.02 3.43 -14.60
CA TYR A 56 7.51 3.71 -13.25
C TYR A 56 8.56 4.34 -12.33
N THR A 57 9.85 4.21 -12.64
CA THR A 57 10.93 4.80 -11.83
C THR A 57 10.87 6.33 -11.78
N GLY A 58 11.72 6.92 -10.95
CA GLY A 58 11.73 8.34 -10.64
C GLY A 58 10.90 8.66 -9.39
N THR A 59 10.53 9.93 -9.25
CA THR A 59 9.85 10.45 -8.06
C THR A 59 8.34 10.41 -8.22
N TRP A 60 7.66 10.06 -7.14
CA TRP A 60 6.22 10.08 -6.98
C TRP A 60 5.84 10.81 -5.69
N PHE A 61 4.96 11.79 -5.77
CA PHE A 61 4.40 12.49 -4.61
C PHE A 61 3.23 11.70 -4.04
N ILE A 62 3.20 11.55 -2.73
CA ILE A 62 2.16 10.79 -2.03
C ILE A 62 0.99 11.75 -1.76
N GLN A 63 -0.09 11.62 -2.55
CA GLN A 63 -1.21 12.56 -2.56
C GLN A 63 -2.37 12.12 -1.68
N LYS A 64 -2.66 10.83 -1.67
CA LYS A 64 -3.73 10.25 -0.84
C LYS A 64 -3.26 8.96 -0.16
N PRO A 65 -2.46 9.05 0.91
CA PRO A 65 -2.15 7.91 1.75
C PRO A 65 -3.36 7.42 2.56
N ASN A 66 -3.30 6.17 3.00
CA ASN A 66 -4.32 5.56 3.86
C ASN A 66 -4.06 5.88 5.35
N LYS A 67 -5.12 6.25 6.08
CA LYS A 67 -5.11 6.64 7.50
C LYS A 67 -4.75 5.50 8.47
N ASP A 68 -4.98 4.25 8.07
CA ASP A 68 -4.81 3.05 8.90
C ASP A 68 -3.38 2.49 8.87
N VAL A 69 -2.49 3.10 8.08
CA VAL A 69 -1.07 2.72 8.02
C VAL A 69 -0.40 3.19 9.31
N PHE A 70 -0.24 2.29 10.29
CA PHE A 70 0.16 2.66 11.66
C PHE A 70 1.53 3.33 11.77
N TRP A 71 2.42 3.10 10.80
CA TRP A 71 3.75 3.71 10.76
C TRP A 71 3.77 5.07 10.03
N GLN A 72 2.68 5.45 9.37
CA GLN A 72 2.55 6.79 8.78
C GLN A 72 1.97 7.74 9.83
N ASN A 73 2.81 8.67 10.28
CA ASN A 73 2.34 9.80 11.08
C ASN A 73 1.39 10.66 10.24
N ARG A 74 0.21 10.98 10.77
CA ARG A 74 -0.80 11.81 10.09
C ARG A 74 -0.37 13.26 9.93
N ASN A 75 0.70 13.65 10.60
CA ASN A 75 1.34 14.94 10.48
C ASN A 75 2.45 14.95 9.41
N TRP A 76 2.70 13.83 8.72
CA TRP A 76 3.59 13.86 7.57
C TRP A 76 3.01 14.74 6.47
N ALA A 77 3.87 15.60 5.94
CA ALA A 77 3.64 16.50 4.84
C ALA A 77 4.77 16.35 3.83
N CYS A 78 4.56 16.87 2.62
CA CYS A 78 5.56 16.94 1.57
C CYS A 78 6.15 15.57 1.23
N SER A 79 5.32 14.52 1.34
CA SER A 79 5.74 13.13 1.22
C SER A 79 5.97 12.74 -0.22
N GLU A 80 7.09 12.07 -0.48
CA GLU A 80 7.46 11.56 -1.80
C GLU A 80 8.17 10.20 -1.66
N ALA A 81 8.13 9.43 -2.73
CA ALA A 81 8.86 8.19 -2.90
C ALA A 81 9.67 8.28 -4.19
N ARG A 82 10.97 8.03 -4.13
CA ARG A 82 11.82 7.87 -5.31
C ARG A 82 12.14 6.39 -5.50
N TYR A 83 11.95 5.92 -6.73
CA TYR A 83 12.29 4.58 -7.18
C TYR A 83 13.42 4.66 -8.19
N ASN A 84 14.49 3.89 -7.99
CA ASN A 84 15.63 3.85 -8.89
C ASN A 84 16.02 2.40 -9.18
N ALA A 85 15.78 1.96 -10.42
CA ALA A 85 16.05 0.59 -10.84
C ALA A 85 17.56 0.33 -10.96
N GLN A 86 17.99 -0.83 -10.47
CA GLN A 86 19.40 -1.22 -10.43
C GLN A 86 19.71 -2.30 -11.48
N PRO A 87 20.97 -2.42 -11.93
CA PRO A 87 21.36 -3.44 -12.92
C PRO A 87 21.14 -4.89 -12.47
N ASP A 88 21.05 -5.13 -11.15
CA ASP A 88 20.81 -6.47 -10.58
C ASP A 88 19.32 -6.84 -10.49
N GLY A 89 18.43 -5.99 -11.00
CA GLY A 89 16.98 -6.19 -10.98
C GLY A 89 16.30 -5.75 -9.67
N THR A 90 17.06 -5.23 -8.70
CA THR A 90 16.47 -4.57 -7.53
C THR A 90 16.08 -3.13 -7.84
N VAL A 91 15.27 -2.54 -6.97
CA VAL A 91 14.87 -1.14 -7.02
C VAL A 91 15.25 -0.51 -5.69
N GLU A 92 16.05 0.55 -5.72
CA GLU A 92 16.26 1.41 -4.57
C GLU A 92 14.97 2.20 -4.33
N VAL A 93 14.51 2.20 -3.07
CA VAL A 93 13.32 2.93 -2.64
C VAL A 93 13.75 3.96 -1.62
N ILE A 94 13.43 5.23 -1.84
CA ILE A 94 13.63 6.26 -0.82
C ILE A 94 12.33 6.99 -0.59
N ASN A 95 11.70 6.75 0.56
CA ASN A 95 10.60 7.59 1.02
C ASN A 95 11.18 8.81 1.74
N SER A 96 10.64 10.00 1.49
CA SER A 96 11.03 11.19 2.22
C SER A 96 9.80 12.02 2.59
N SER A 97 9.85 12.73 3.73
CA SER A 97 8.75 13.55 4.23
C SER A 97 9.24 14.62 5.19
N GLN A 98 8.43 15.66 5.40
CA GLN A 98 8.61 16.65 6.46
C GLN A 98 7.48 16.53 7.47
N LEU A 99 7.76 16.77 8.75
CA LEU A 99 6.73 16.76 9.78
C LEU A 99 6.07 18.14 9.88
N ASP A 100 4.74 18.19 9.81
CA ASP A 100 3.96 19.39 10.12
C ASP A 100 3.56 19.36 11.61
N GLY A 101 4.40 19.93 12.46
CA GLY A 101 4.28 19.81 13.92
C GLY A 101 3.01 20.45 14.50
N ASP A 102 2.43 21.43 13.82
CA ASP A 102 1.23 22.16 14.26
C ASP A 102 -0.01 21.92 13.38
N LEU A 103 0.12 21.11 12.33
CA LEU A 103 -0.92 20.84 11.32
C LEU A 103 -1.47 22.10 10.63
N LYS A 104 -0.73 23.22 10.71
CA LYS A 104 -1.09 24.50 10.11
C LYS A 104 -0.11 24.89 9.01
N GLN A 105 0.84 24.02 8.68
CA GLN A 105 1.85 24.26 7.65
C GLN A 105 2.68 25.51 7.98
N THR A 106 2.80 25.85 9.27
CA THR A 106 3.55 27.01 9.74
C THR A 106 4.92 26.63 10.29
N ASN A 107 5.13 25.36 10.61
CA ASN A 107 6.39 24.84 11.10
C ASN A 107 6.69 23.44 10.53
N LEU A 108 7.02 23.39 9.24
CA LEU A 108 7.50 22.16 8.62
C LEU A 108 8.93 21.89 9.07
N GLU A 109 9.15 20.72 9.67
CA GLU A 109 10.47 20.28 10.12
C GLU A 109 11.40 19.93 8.94
N GLU A 110 12.66 19.62 9.26
CA GLU A 110 13.64 19.14 8.29
C GLU A 110 13.17 17.85 7.60
N ARG A 111 13.51 17.70 6.32
CA ARG A 111 13.16 16.52 5.53
C ARG A 111 13.88 15.29 6.07
N THR A 112 13.10 14.25 6.37
CA THR A 112 13.59 12.94 6.77
C THR A 112 13.56 11.98 5.59
N TYR A 113 14.53 11.05 5.55
CA TYR A 113 14.68 10.04 4.50
C TYR A 113 14.63 8.63 5.09
N PHE A 114 13.92 7.73 4.41
CA PHE A 114 13.71 6.35 4.80
C PHE A 114 14.10 5.44 3.62
N PRO A 115 15.37 5.01 3.56
CA PRO A 115 15.85 4.13 2.50
C PRO A 115 15.33 2.71 2.67
N GLY A 116 15.05 2.06 1.55
CA GLY A 116 14.60 0.68 1.43
C GLY A 116 14.96 0.11 0.06
N SER A 117 14.49 -1.10 -0.20
CA SER A 117 14.69 -1.78 -1.47
C SER A 117 13.44 -2.52 -1.89
N ALA A 118 13.32 -2.80 -3.18
CA ALA A 118 12.25 -3.62 -3.71
C ALA A 118 12.72 -4.53 -4.82
N ARG A 119 11.89 -5.54 -5.10
CA ARG A 119 11.91 -6.32 -6.34
C ARG A 119 10.49 -6.37 -6.88
N CYS A 120 10.31 -6.41 -8.20
CA CYS A 120 9.00 -6.56 -8.83
C CYS A 120 9.02 -7.75 -9.78
N ASP A 121 7.88 -8.43 -9.90
CA ASP A 121 7.73 -9.53 -10.84
C ASP A 121 7.73 -8.97 -12.29
N PRO A 122 8.51 -9.53 -13.23
CA PRO A 122 8.64 -8.95 -14.57
C PRO A 122 7.29 -8.80 -15.30
N GLY A 123 7.01 -7.60 -15.81
CA GLY A 123 5.78 -7.29 -16.54
C GLY A 123 4.52 -7.20 -15.68
N LEU A 124 4.64 -7.29 -14.36
CA LEU A 124 3.55 -7.15 -13.41
C LEU A 124 3.82 -6.03 -12.41
N GLY A 125 2.80 -5.26 -12.09
CA GLY A 125 2.81 -4.28 -11.00
C GLY A 125 2.86 -4.92 -9.61
N GLN A 126 3.48 -6.08 -9.46
CA GLN A 126 3.55 -6.84 -8.22
C GLN A 126 4.94 -6.72 -7.63
N CYS A 127 5.07 -5.96 -6.54
CA CYS A 127 6.35 -5.63 -5.94
C CYS A 127 6.43 -6.08 -4.47
N TYR A 128 7.66 -6.27 -4.01
CA TYR A 128 8.03 -6.73 -2.68
C TYR A 128 9.00 -5.71 -2.09
N VAL A 129 8.48 -4.80 -1.27
CA VAL A 129 9.22 -3.67 -0.70
C VAL A 129 9.68 -4.01 0.71
N SER A 130 10.97 -3.78 0.98
CA SER A 130 11.64 -4.05 2.25
C SER A 130 12.30 -2.78 2.79
N PHE A 131 12.31 -2.65 4.11
CA PHE A 131 13.01 -1.58 4.82
C PHE A 131 13.96 -2.18 5.87
N PRO A 132 15.10 -1.54 6.17
CA PRO A 132 16.03 -2.01 7.17
C PRO A 132 15.36 -2.27 8.54
N GLY A 133 15.68 -3.41 9.15
CA GLY A 133 15.12 -3.80 10.45
C GLY A 133 13.76 -4.52 10.38
N LEU A 134 13.16 -4.67 9.19
CA LEU A 134 11.96 -5.49 8.97
C LEU A 134 12.31 -6.79 8.23
N PRO A 135 11.60 -7.90 8.50
CA PRO A 135 11.71 -9.10 7.68
C PRO A 135 11.37 -8.80 6.21
N ALA A 136 12.08 -9.44 5.28
CA ALA A 136 11.72 -9.37 3.87
C ALA A 136 10.29 -9.93 3.67
N PRO A 137 9.46 -9.27 2.85
CA PRO A 137 8.08 -9.72 2.66
C PRO A 137 8.05 -11.04 1.86
N GLU A 138 7.32 -12.02 2.37
CA GLU A 138 7.08 -13.32 1.73
C GLU A 138 6.08 -13.20 0.57
N TYR A 139 5.07 -12.35 0.74
CA TYR A 139 4.06 -12.01 -0.26
C TYR A 139 4.20 -10.56 -0.73
N SER A 140 3.63 -10.22 -1.89
CA SER A 140 3.66 -8.84 -2.38
C SER A 140 2.93 -7.91 -1.41
N ASN A 141 3.63 -6.86 -0.99
CA ASN A 141 3.13 -5.83 -0.09
C ASN A 141 3.00 -4.46 -0.77
N TYR A 142 3.18 -4.42 -2.10
CA TYR A 142 3.07 -3.22 -2.92
C TYR A 142 2.60 -3.63 -4.32
N ILE A 143 1.31 -3.40 -4.59
CA ILE A 143 0.67 -3.72 -5.87
C ILE A 143 0.38 -2.41 -6.59
N VAL A 144 1.06 -2.13 -7.69
CA VAL A 144 0.66 -1.09 -8.64
C VAL A 144 -0.56 -1.63 -9.39
N ALA A 145 -1.75 -1.24 -8.96
CA ALA A 145 -3.00 -1.65 -9.56
C ALA A 145 -3.27 -0.90 -10.87
N TYR A 146 -2.79 0.34 -10.95
CA TYR A 146 -2.84 1.15 -12.17
C TYR A 146 -1.79 2.25 -12.12
N THR A 147 -1.22 2.57 -13.28
CA THR A 147 -0.53 3.84 -13.51
C THR A 147 -0.57 4.15 -14.99
N ASP A 148 -0.59 5.44 -15.31
CA ASP A 148 -0.29 5.92 -16.66
C ASP A 148 1.19 6.30 -16.84
N TYR A 149 2.00 6.03 -15.81
CA TYR A 149 3.43 6.35 -15.67
C TYR A 149 3.77 7.83 -15.56
N ASP A 150 2.99 8.68 -16.23
CA ASP A 150 3.34 10.08 -16.49
C ASP A 150 2.58 11.06 -15.58
N ASN A 151 1.44 10.66 -14.99
CA ASN A 151 0.63 11.56 -14.17
C ASN A 151 0.33 10.99 -12.78
N TYR A 152 -0.23 9.77 -12.69
CA TYR A 152 -0.65 9.20 -11.41
C TYR A 152 -0.51 7.67 -11.32
N ALA A 153 -0.53 7.18 -10.08
CA ALA A 153 -0.55 5.75 -9.81
C ALA A 153 -1.46 5.43 -8.63
N ILE A 154 -2.10 4.26 -8.70
CA ILE A 154 -2.89 3.67 -7.63
C ILE A 154 -2.13 2.46 -7.12
N VAL A 155 -1.68 2.55 -5.87
CA VAL A 155 -0.99 1.48 -5.19
C VAL A 155 -1.92 0.86 -4.17
N TYR A 156 -1.97 -0.46 -4.16
CA TYR A 156 -2.74 -1.26 -3.23
C TYR A 156 -1.81 -2.15 -2.40
N SER A 157 -2.19 -2.38 -1.14
CA SER A 157 -1.65 -3.47 -0.34
C SER A 157 -2.71 -3.99 0.63
N CYS A 158 -2.50 -5.21 1.13
CA CYS A 158 -3.37 -5.84 2.10
C CYS A 158 -2.57 -6.11 3.37
N GLN A 159 -3.03 -5.58 4.51
CA GLN A 159 -2.46 -5.95 5.80
C GLN A 159 -3.16 -7.20 6.33
N GLU A 160 -2.58 -8.37 6.06
CA GLU A 160 -3.18 -9.69 6.28
C GLU A 160 -3.70 -9.93 7.71
N ARG A 161 -2.98 -9.47 8.73
CA ARG A 161 -3.38 -9.67 10.14
C ARG A 161 -4.75 -9.07 10.46
N ASP A 162 -5.06 -7.93 9.86
CA ASP A 162 -6.25 -7.13 10.17
C ASP A 162 -7.23 -7.08 8.99
N LEU A 163 -6.93 -7.77 7.87
CA LEU A 163 -7.68 -7.72 6.61
C LEU A 163 -7.92 -6.28 6.10
N LYS A 164 -6.98 -5.38 6.37
CA LYS A 164 -7.10 -3.98 5.98
C LYS A 164 -6.64 -3.81 4.54
N LYS A 165 -7.57 -3.37 3.70
CA LYS A 165 -7.30 -2.81 2.38
C LYS A 165 -6.63 -1.45 2.54
N LEU A 166 -5.45 -1.30 1.97
CA LEU A 166 -4.69 -0.06 1.99
C LEU A 166 -4.51 0.41 0.55
N VAL A 167 -5.01 1.61 0.25
CA VAL A 167 -4.81 2.27 -1.05
C VAL A 167 -3.97 3.52 -0.82
N THR A 168 -3.03 3.78 -1.72
CA THR A 168 -2.30 5.04 -1.80
C THR A 168 -2.39 5.59 -3.22
N VAL A 169 -2.77 6.86 -3.35
CA VAL A 169 -2.70 7.59 -4.62
C VAL A 169 -1.40 8.37 -4.68
N LEU A 170 -0.67 8.19 -5.77
CA LEU A 170 0.57 8.87 -6.09
C LEU A 170 0.40 9.77 -7.32
N SER A 171 1.19 10.83 -7.43
CA SER A 171 1.25 11.68 -8.63
C SER A 171 2.68 12.03 -9.01
N ARG A 172 2.90 12.39 -10.28
CA ARG A 172 4.20 12.93 -10.75
C ARG A 172 4.40 14.40 -10.39
N ASP A 173 3.33 15.15 -10.14
CA ASP A 173 3.38 16.53 -9.68
C ASP A 173 2.99 16.63 -8.21
N SER A 174 3.74 17.43 -7.45
CA SER A 174 3.41 17.82 -6.08
C SER A 174 2.05 18.52 -5.98
N LEU A 175 1.69 19.31 -6.98
CA LEU A 175 0.40 19.99 -7.07
C LEU A 175 -0.58 19.10 -7.82
N PHE A 176 -1.47 18.46 -7.06
CA PHE A 176 -2.42 17.53 -7.64
C PHE A 176 -3.62 18.28 -8.21
N ASP A 177 -3.65 18.44 -9.53
CA ASP A 177 -4.75 19.07 -10.26
C ASP A 177 -6.10 18.41 -9.91
N PHE A 178 -7.16 19.22 -9.78
CA PHE A 178 -8.47 18.73 -9.34
C PHE A 178 -9.07 17.68 -10.29
N ARG A 179 -8.79 17.76 -11.60
CA ARG A 179 -9.29 16.77 -12.56
C ARG A 179 -8.53 15.45 -12.40
N LEU A 180 -7.20 15.52 -12.28
CA LEU A 180 -6.38 14.33 -12.00
C LEU A 180 -6.77 13.70 -10.66
N HIS A 181 -7.12 14.52 -9.66
CA HIS A 181 -7.65 14.03 -8.40
C HIS A 181 -8.94 13.23 -8.58
N ASP A 182 -9.94 13.79 -9.25
CA ASP A 182 -11.24 13.14 -9.46
C ASP A 182 -11.09 11.86 -10.30
N GLU A 183 -10.26 11.90 -11.36
CA GLU A 183 -9.93 10.74 -12.19
C GLU A 183 -9.26 9.63 -11.37
N ALA A 184 -8.30 9.97 -10.50
CA ALA A 184 -7.64 9.00 -9.64
C ALA A 184 -8.59 8.39 -8.61
N ILE A 185 -9.49 9.17 -7.99
CA ILE A 185 -10.48 8.67 -7.03
C ILE A 185 -11.53 7.78 -7.70
N GLN A 186 -11.96 8.13 -8.91
CA GLN A 186 -12.81 7.26 -9.71
C GLN A 186 -12.08 5.93 -10.00
N LYS A 187 -10.81 5.98 -10.39
CA LYS A 187 -10.00 4.79 -10.64
C LYS A 187 -9.86 3.89 -9.40
N VAL A 188 -9.70 4.47 -8.20
CA VAL A 188 -9.71 3.71 -6.93
C VAL A 188 -11.02 2.94 -6.75
N THR A 189 -12.16 3.59 -7.03
CA THR A 189 -13.49 2.99 -6.85
C THR A 189 -13.73 1.84 -7.83
N GLU A 190 -13.22 1.98 -9.06
CA GLU A 190 -13.26 0.93 -10.09
C GLU A 190 -12.38 -0.28 -9.71
N LEU A 191 -11.15 -0.03 -9.26
CA LEU A 191 -10.17 -1.08 -8.95
C LEU A 191 -10.42 -1.76 -7.60
N VAL A 192 -11.01 -1.05 -6.64
CA VAL A 192 -11.26 -1.55 -5.29
C VAL A 192 -12.73 -1.32 -4.91
N PRO A 193 -13.67 -2.11 -5.46
CA PRO A 193 -15.09 -1.94 -5.18
C PRO A 193 -15.39 -1.98 -3.67
N GLY A 194 -16.19 -1.01 -3.22
CA GLY A 194 -16.56 -0.86 -1.82
C GLY A 194 -15.44 -0.38 -0.90
N TYR A 195 -14.35 0.17 -1.45
CA TYR A 195 -13.32 0.81 -0.65
C TYR A 195 -13.86 2.08 0.04
N ASP A 196 -13.57 2.20 1.32
CA ASP A 196 -13.94 3.36 2.14
C ASP A 196 -12.98 4.53 1.84
N LEU A 197 -13.41 5.44 0.97
CA LEU A 197 -12.63 6.61 0.55
C LEU A 197 -12.30 7.56 1.70
N ASP A 198 -13.07 7.53 2.81
CA ASP A 198 -12.75 8.32 4.00
C ASP A 198 -11.49 7.83 4.70
N ARG A 199 -10.96 6.66 4.34
CA ARG A 199 -9.63 6.21 4.78
C ARG A 199 -8.49 6.88 4.05
N LEU A 200 -8.75 7.64 3.00
CA LEU A 200 -7.75 8.45 2.34
C LEU A 200 -7.73 9.84 2.98
N TYR A 201 -6.54 10.42 3.12
CA TYR A 201 -6.39 11.82 3.52
C TYR A 201 -5.45 12.54 2.57
N ALA A 202 -5.53 13.87 2.54
CA ALA A 202 -4.60 14.69 1.77
C ALA A 202 -3.58 15.32 2.73
N PRO A 203 -2.33 14.83 2.80
CA PRO A 203 -1.26 15.56 3.46
C PRO A 203 -0.96 16.86 2.69
N TYR A 204 -0.32 17.81 3.35
CA TYR A 204 0.11 19.03 2.68
C TYR A 204 1.17 18.71 1.61
N GLN A 205 0.96 19.24 0.40
CA GLN A 205 1.93 19.30 -0.69
C GLN A 205 1.88 20.73 -1.22
N GLY A 206 3.02 21.38 -1.47
CA GLY A 206 3.02 22.78 -1.92
C GLY A 206 4.35 23.49 -1.80
N ASP A 207 4.30 24.80 -1.98
CA ASP A 207 5.45 25.71 -2.08
C ASP A 207 6.34 25.78 -0.82
N LYS A 208 5.78 25.52 0.35
CA LYS A 208 6.53 25.44 1.62
C LYS A 208 7.37 24.16 1.76
N CYS A 209 7.15 23.17 0.90
CA CYS A 209 7.87 21.91 0.95
C CYS A 209 9.30 22.07 0.42
N THR A 210 10.26 21.47 1.12
CA THR A 210 11.65 21.37 0.68
C THR A 210 11.89 20.05 -0.04
N TYR A 211 11.24 19.84 -1.18
CA TYR A 211 11.37 18.59 -1.96
C TYR A 211 12.83 18.25 -2.26
N ALA A 212 13.16 16.97 -2.27
CA ALA A 212 14.54 16.56 -2.47
C ALA A 212 14.97 16.81 -3.93
N ASN A 213 16.20 17.28 -4.09
CA ASN A 213 16.81 17.45 -5.39
C ASN A 213 17.61 16.18 -5.70
N TRP A 214 17.02 15.33 -6.50
CA TRP A 214 17.49 13.97 -6.73
C TRP A 214 18.28 13.78 -8.03
#